data_AF-A0A6J8CSV7-F1
#
_entry.id   AF-A0A6J8CSV7-F1
#
_cell.length_a   1.000
_cell.length_b   1.000
_cell.length_c   1.000
_cell.angle_alpha   90.00
_cell.angle_beta   90.00
_cell.angle_gamma   90.00
#
_symmetry.space_group_name_H-M   'P 1'
#
loop_
_entity.id
_entity.type
_entity.pdbx_description
1 polymer ?
#
loop_
_entity_poly.entity_id
_entity_poly.type
_entity_poly.pdbx_seq_one_letter_code
_entity_poly.pdbx_strand_id
1 'polypeptide(L)'
;MCDILDWNNWSQCNATCGGGSRLRNRKINCNANWKPFTLENCLKNCNITDKKWMTKGMEHELCKPSCHNGTYNYIKQRCTCSIGFSGICCEKDKDECKEKPCQYGQCRDRVNDFYCKCHAFFEGKRCSEMKIWAIAFVSAAVLALMMLTCLFLFCIKKYGKDNNQRIEPQRNRNITRPTSKPCAWP
;
A
#
# COMPACT_ATOMS: atom_id res chain seq x y z
N MET A 1 24.28 -5.76 -29.50
CA MET A 1 25.22 -6.45 -30.38
C MET A 1 24.91 -7.94 -30.39
N CYS A 2 25.15 -8.59 -31.53
CA CYS A 2 25.15 -10.04 -31.65
C CYS A 2 26.56 -10.46 -32.06
N ASP A 3 27.25 -11.19 -31.20
CA ASP A 3 28.62 -11.63 -31.48
C ASP A 3 28.62 -13.15 -31.59
N ILE A 4 28.87 -13.65 -32.79
CA ILE A 4 28.98 -15.08 -33.06
C ILE A 4 30.44 -15.46 -32.84
N LEU A 5 30.70 -16.25 -31.80
CA LEU A 5 32.04 -16.71 -31.49
C LEU A 5 32.44 -17.85 -32.44
N ASP A 6 33.76 -18.05 -32.53
CA ASP A 6 34.34 -19.11 -33.35
C ASP A 6 33.93 -20.51 -32.87
N TRP A 7 34.06 -21.46 -33.79
CA TRP A 7 33.87 -22.87 -33.48
C TRP A 7 34.97 -23.37 -32.54
N ASN A 8 34.57 -24.21 -31.59
CA ASN A 8 35.53 -24.99 -30.83
C ASN A 8 36.16 -26.10 -31.69
N ASN A 9 37.17 -26.75 -31.11
CA ASN A 9 37.82 -27.89 -31.74
C ASN A 9 36.84 -29.05 -31.91
N TRP A 10 36.99 -29.77 -33.03
CA TRP A 10 36.23 -30.99 -33.28
C TRP A 10 36.47 -32.06 -32.21
N SER A 11 35.39 -32.70 -31.76
CA SER A 11 35.44 -33.89 -30.91
C SER A 11 36.19 -35.02 -31.59
N GLN A 12 36.50 -36.07 -30.81
CA GLN A 12 36.93 -37.34 -31.39
C GLN A 12 35.81 -37.94 -32.26
N CYS A 13 36.21 -38.77 -33.23
CA CYS A 13 35.25 -39.49 -34.07
C CYS A 13 34.50 -40.52 -33.21
N ASN A 14 33.18 -40.58 -33.35
CA ASN A 14 32.36 -41.53 -32.60
C ASN A 14 32.53 -42.99 -33.06
N ALA A 15 33.23 -43.23 -34.17
CA ALA A 15 33.51 -44.57 -34.67
C ALA A 15 35.00 -44.72 -35.00
N THR A 16 35.50 -45.93 -34.77
CA THR A 16 36.88 -46.31 -35.06
C THR A 16 37.04 -46.92 -36.46
N CYS A 17 35.96 -47.43 -37.08
CA CYS A 17 35.91 -47.87 -38.47
C CYS A 17 34.47 -47.82 -39.04
N GLY A 18 34.30 -47.90 -40.36
CA GLY A 18 32.97 -48.01 -41.01
C GLY A 18 32.18 -46.71 -41.19
N GLY A 19 32.80 -45.55 -40.95
CA GLY A 19 32.14 -44.25 -40.98
C GLY A 19 31.65 -43.81 -39.59
N GLY A 20 31.76 -42.52 -39.30
CA GLY A 20 31.42 -41.94 -38.00
C GLY A 20 31.23 -40.43 -38.07
N SER A 21 30.84 -39.84 -36.95
CA SER A 21 30.55 -38.40 -36.85
C SER A 21 31.45 -37.73 -35.81
N ARG A 22 31.81 -36.47 -36.07
CA ARG A 22 32.49 -35.58 -35.13
C ARG A 22 31.57 -34.42 -34.78
N LEU A 23 31.65 -33.92 -33.56
CA LEU A 23 30.84 -32.83 -33.03
C LEU A 23 31.73 -31.62 -32.74
N ARG A 24 31.20 -30.42 -32.97
CA ARG A 24 31.80 -29.16 -32.51
C ARG A 24 30.68 -28.17 -32.22
N ASN A 25 30.95 -27.22 -31.32
CA ASN A 25 30.01 -26.22 -30.84
C ASN A 25 30.61 -24.82 -30.99
N ARG A 26 29.76 -23.80 -31.08
CA ARG A 26 30.16 -22.38 -30.99
C ARG A 26 29.16 -21.63 -30.11
N LYS A 27 29.59 -20.50 -29.53
CA LYS A 27 28.74 -19.67 -28.67
C LYS A 27 28.23 -18.44 -29.43
N ILE A 28 27.07 -17.93 -29.02
CA ILE A 28 26.50 -16.69 -29.56
C ILE A 28 26.21 -15.78 -28.37
N ASN A 29 26.84 -14.61 -28.35
CA ASN A 29 26.57 -13.59 -27.36
C ASN A 29 25.43 -12.70 -27.84
N CYS A 30 24.34 -12.68 -27.07
CA CYS A 30 23.13 -11.93 -27.37
C CYS A 30 23.07 -10.64 -26.55
N ASN A 31 22.47 -9.59 -27.10
CA ASN A 31 22.19 -8.38 -26.32
C ASN A 31 21.09 -8.62 -25.28
N ALA A 32 21.41 -8.47 -23.99
CA ALA A 32 20.46 -8.60 -22.88
C ALA A 32 19.30 -7.58 -22.94
N ASN A 33 19.45 -6.49 -23.69
CA ASN A 33 18.43 -5.45 -23.83
C ASN A 33 17.28 -5.84 -24.78
N TRP A 34 17.40 -6.94 -25.53
CA TRP A 34 16.33 -7.43 -26.39
C TRP A 34 15.21 -8.06 -25.56
N LYS A 35 14.01 -7.47 -25.59
CA LYS A 35 12.86 -7.92 -24.80
C LYS A 35 11.77 -8.53 -25.70
N PRO A 36 11.20 -9.71 -25.34
CA PRO A 36 11.65 -10.58 -24.26
C PRO A 36 13.01 -11.21 -24.58
N PHE A 37 13.87 -11.36 -23.57
CA PHE A 37 15.19 -11.98 -23.75
C PHE A 37 15.00 -13.50 -23.83
N THR A 38 14.79 -13.99 -25.06
CA THR A 38 14.56 -15.40 -25.35
C THR A 38 15.58 -15.90 -26.38
N LEU A 39 15.82 -17.22 -26.39
CA LEU A 39 16.64 -17.86 -27.41
C LEU A 39 16.12 -17.57 -28.82
N GLU A 40 14.80 -17.64 -29.01
CA GLU A 40 14.19 -17.37 -30.32
C GLU A 40 14.47 -15.93 -30.78
N ASN A 41 14.32 -14.94 -29.89
CA ASN A 41 14.62 -13.56 -30.22
C ASN A 41 16.10 -13.32 -30.44
N CYS A 42 16.98 -13.98 -29.67
CA CYS A 42 18.41 -13.90 -29.95
C CYS A 42 18.75 -14.47 -31.32
N LEU A 43 18.31 -15.69 -31.65
CA LEU A 43 18.57 -16.32 -32.94
C LEU A 43 18.01 -15.50 -34.10
N LYS A 44 16.81 -14.94 -33.92
CA LYS A 44 16.18 -14.05 -34.90
C LYS A 44 16.99 -12.78 -35.11
N ASN A 45 17.38 -12.10 -34.05
CA ASN A 45 18.14 -10.84 -34.13
C ASN A 45 19.60 -11.06 -34.58
N CYS A 46 20.12 -12.28 -34.42
CA CYS A 46 21.42 -12.73 -34.94
C CYS A 46 21.34 -13.34 -36.35
N ASN A 47 20.15 -13.39 -36.95
CA ASN A 47 19.90 -14.01 -38.28
C ASN A 47 20.43 -15.46 -38.42
N ILE A 48 20.23 -16.28 -37.39
CA ILE A 48 20.63 -17.69 -37.38
C ILE A 48 19.47 -18.57 -37.84
N THR A 49 19.61 -19.15 -39.03
CA THR A 49 18.58 -20.00 -39.67
C THR A 49 18.80 -21.49 -39.44
N ASP A 50 20.03 -21.93 -39.19
CA ASP A 50 20.40 -23.33 -38.95
C ASP A 50 20.04 -23.81 -37.54
N LYS A 51 18.75 -24.01 -37.31
CA LYS A 51 18.21 -24.51 -36.03
C LYS A 51 18.40 -26.02 -35.83
N LYS A 52 18.82 -26.74 -36.87
CA LYS A 52 18.70 -28.21 -36.97
C LYS A 52 19.62 -29.01 -36.04
N TRP A 53 20.64 -28.38 -35.46
CA TRP A 53 21.61 -29.03 -34.57
C TRP A 53 22.05 -28.16 -33.40
N MET A 54 21.30 -27.09 -33.12
CA MET A 54 21.49 -26.31 -31.91
C MET A 54 20.96 -27.12 -30.73
N THR A 55 21.79 -27.99 -30.15
CA THR A 55 21.54 -28.39 -28.77
C THR A 55 21.53 -27.10 -27.95
N LYS A 56 20.52 -26.95 -27.09
CA LYS A 56 20.33 -25.76 -26.26
C LYS A 56 21.44 -25.67 -25.21
N GLY A 57 22.66 -25.40 -25.65
CA GLY A 57 23.75 -24.86 -24.87
C GLY A 57 23.61 -23.34 -24.83
N MET A 58 22.43 -22.84 -24.47
CA MET A 58 22.45 -21.62 -23.68
C MET A 58 23.09 -22.04 -22.37
N GLU A 59 24.40 -21.89 -22.29
CA GLU A 59 25.09 -21.66 -21.03
C GLU A 59 24.66 -20.28 -20.52
N HIS A 60 23.37 -20.16 -20.29
CA HIS A 60 22.84 -19.26 -19.32
C HIS A 60 22.35 -20.26 -18.27
N GLU A 61 23.17 -20.44 -17.24
CA GLU A 61 22.69 -20.71 -15.90
C GLU A 61 21.64 -19.63 -15.54
N LEU A 62 20.48 -19.60 -16.19
CA LEU A 62 19.45 -18.64 -15.80
C LEU A 62 18.83 -19.19 -14.55
N CYS A 63 18.20 -20.36 -14.65
CA CYS A 63 17.88 -21.19 -13.51
C CYS A 63 18.25 -22.63 -13.86
N LYS A 64 19.29 -23.19 -13.22
CA LYS A 64 19.34 -24.66 -12.96
C LYS A 64 17.98 -25.06 -12.33
N PRO A 65 17.52 -26.32 -12.31
CA PRO A 65 16.09 -26.66 -12.09
C PRO A 65 15.43 -26.16 -10.77
N SER A 66 16.18 -25.45 -9.92
CA SER A 66 15.74 -24.61 -8.83
C SER A 66 15.30 -23.21 -9.30
N CYS A 67 14.02 -22.89 -9.08
CA CYS A 67 13.50 -21.52 -9.07
C CYS A 67 13.48 -21.00 -7.62
N HIS A 68 13.61 -19.70 -7.38
CA HIS A 68 13.54 -19.15 -6.01
C HIS A 68 12.13 -19.28 -5.42
N ASN A 69 11.17 -18.57 -6.01
CA ASN A 69 9.78 -18.56 -5.58
C ASN A 69 8.86 -19.03 -6.71
N GLY A 70 9.04 -20.28 -7.13
CA GLY A 70 8.26 -20.86 -8.23
C GLY A 70 8.59 -22.32 -8.52
N THR A 71 7.96 -22.84 -9.57
CA THR A 71 8.17 -24.22 -10.04
C THR A 71 8.80 -24.23 -11.42
N TYR A 72 9.76 -25.13 -11.64
CA TYR A 72 10.37 -25.29 -12.95
C TYR A 72 9.46 -26.10 -13.87
N ASN A 73 9.11 -25.55 -15.03
CA ASN A 73 8.35 -26.24 -16.05
C ASN A 73 9.32 -26.91 -17.03
N TYR A 74 9.45 -28.24 -16.95
CA TYR A 74 10.39 -29.02 -17.78
C TYR A 74 10.06 -28.97 -19.27
N ILE A 75 8.77 -28.89 -19.63
CA ILE A 75 8.33 -28.82 -21.03
C ILE A 75 8.67 -27.46 -21.64
N LYS A 76 8.37 -26.37 -20.91
CA LYS A 76 8.62 -24.99 -21.34
C LYS A 76 10.05 -24.51 -21.05
N GLN A 77 10.83 -25.33 -20.33
CA GLN A 77 12.20 -25.05 -19.88
C GLN A 77 12.36 -23.65 -19.27
N ARG A 78 11.42 -23.29 -18.38
CA ARG A 78 11.37 -21.99 -17.70
C ARG A 78 10.70 -22.10 -16.33
N CYS A 79 11.00 -21.16 -15.44
CA CYS A 79 10.27 -21.03 -14.18
C CYS A 79 8.84 -20.50 -14.39
N THR A 80 7.93 -21.03 -13.59
CA THR A 80 6.58 -20.51 -13.37
C THR A 80 6.56 -19.94 -11.96
N CYS A 81 6.53 -18.61 -11.86
CA CYS A 81 6.63 -17.93 -10.57
C CYS A 81 5.32 -18.05 -9.78
N SER A 82 5.48 -18.21 -8.48
CA SER A 82 4.41 -18.04 -7.52
C SER A 82 3.83 -16.64 -7.61
N ILE A 83 2.58 -16.48 -7.16
CA ILE A 83 1.91 -15.18 -7.14
C ILE A 83 2.73 -14.20 -6.28
N GLY A 84 2.83 -12.95 -6.70
CA GLY A 84 3.72 -11.94 -6.10
C GLY A 84 5.14 -11.91 -6.67
N PHE A 85 5.61 -12.93 -7.39
CA PHE A 85 6.99 -12.95 -7.89
C PHE A 85 7.12 -12.81 -9.41
N SER A 86 8.28 -12.33 -9.85
CA SER A 86 8.66 -12.12 -11.24
C SER A 86 10.17 -12.32 -11.45
N GLY A 87 10.63 -12.18 -12.70
CA GLY A 87 12.02 -12.47 -13.08
C GLY A 87 12.14 -13.80 -13.83
N ILE A 88 13.33 -14.07 -14.34
CA ILE A 88 13.59 -15.30 -15.12
C ILE A 88 13.59 -16.52 -14.18
N CYS A 89 13.95 -16.28 -12.92
CA CYS A 89 14.13 -17.25 -11.85
C CYS A 89 13.19 -17.07 -10.67
N CYS A 90 12.20 -16.17 -10.82
CA CYS A 90 11.30 -15.78 -9.75
C CYS A 90 12.06 -15.16 -8.57
N GLU A 91 13.15 -14.47 -8.88
CA GLU A 91 14.06 -13.84 -7.92
C GLU A 91 13.59 -12.44 -7.49
N LYS A 92 12.64 -11.86 -8.22
CA LYS A 92 12.14 -10.51 -7.96
C LYS A 92 10.78 -10.57 -7.32
N ASP A 93 10.66 -10.02 -6.12
CA ASP A 93 9.36 -9.66 -5.57
C ASP A 93 8.75 -8.57 -6.46
N LYS A 94 7.46 -8.70 -6.77
CA LYS A 94 6.75 -7.61 -7.45
C LYS A 94 6.51 -6.54 -6.40
N ASP A 95 6.71 -5.30 -6.77
CA ASP A 95 6.43 -4.17 -5.89
C ASP A 95 4.97 -3.77 -6.07
N GLU A 96 4.09 -4.24 -5.18
CA GLU A 96 2.66 -3.87 -5.18
C GLU A 96 2.44 -2.39 -4.82
N CYS A 97 3.42 -1.71 -4.23
CA CYS A 97 3.36 -0.29 -3.94
C CYS A 97 3.64 0.61 -5.15
N LYS A 98 4.17 0.06 -6.24
CA LYS A 98 4.51 0.82 -7.46
C LYS A 98 3.32 1.55 -8.08
N GLU A 99 2.12 0.96 -8.01
CA GLU A 99 0.88 1.57 -8.50
C GLU A 99 0.27 2.59 -7.52
N LYS A 100 0.92 2.82 -6.38
CA LYS A 100 0.47 3.73 -5.30
C LYS A 100 -0.97 3.43 -4.84
N PRO A 101 -1.24 2.22 -4.34
CA PRO A 101 -2.59 1.81 -3.95
C PRO A 101 -3.11 2.55 -2.70
N CYS A 102 -2.23 3.16 -1.90
CA CYS A 102 -2.61 3.93 -0.71
C CYS A 102 -2.92 5.38 -1.07
N GLN A 103 -4.13 5.85 -0.76
CA GLN A 103 -4.55 7.22 -1.07
C GLN A 103 -4.04 8.22 -0.02
N TYR A 104 -4.37 7.98 1.26
CA TYR A 104 -3.93 8.83 2.38
C TYR A 104 -3.10 8.05 3.41
N GLY A 105 -1.98 7.50 2.94
CA GLY A 105 -1.06 6.74 3.79
C GLY A 105 0.24 6.37 3.11
N GLN A 106 1.15 5.77 3.88
CA GLN A 106 2.41 5.23 3.37
C GLN A 106 2.24 3.76 2.99
N CYS A 107 2.60 3.41 1.76
CA CYS A 107 2.57 2.03 1.28
C CYS A 107 3.78 1.25 1.78
N ARG A 108 3.56 0.01 2.19
CA ARG A 108 4.59 -0.98 2.47
C ARG A 108 4.34 -2.21 1.62
N ASP A 109 5.37 -2.57 0.87
CA ASP A 109 5.39 -3.69 -0.04
C ASP A 109 5.27 -5.02 0.72
N ARG A 110 4.57 -5.99 0.13
CA ARG A 110 4.40 -7.34 0.68
C ARG A 110 4.21 -8.32 -0.47
N VAL A 111 4.71 -9.54 -0.31
CA VAL A 111 4.50 -10.60 -1.31
C VAL A 111 3.02 -10.76 -1.66
N ASN A 112 2.64 -10.44 -2.90
CA ASN A 112 1.28 -10.57 -3.43
C ASN A 112 0.23 -9.74 -2.67
N ASP A 113 0.63 -8.72 -1.92
CA ASP A 113 -0.28 -7.83 -1.20
C ASP A 113 0.38 -6.47 -0.92
N PHE A 114 -0.32 -5.56 -0.28
CA PHE A 114 0.29 -4.33 0.20
C PHE A 114 -0.32 -3.96 1.53
N TYR A 115 0.44 -3.20 2.32
CA TYR A 115 -0.05 -2.64 3.58
C TYR A 115 0.06 -1.13 3.56
N CYS A 116 -1.07 -0.45 3.77
CA CYS A 116 -1.10 0.99 3.92
C CYS A 116 -1.08 1.38 5.39
N LYS A 117 -0.04 2.12 5.81
CA LYS A 117 -0.04 2.85 7.08
C LYS A 117 -0.80 4.15 6.90
N CYS A 118 -2.08 4.14 7.27
CA CYS A 118 -2.96 5.29 7.09
C CYS A 118 -2.56 6.48 7.98
N HIS A 119 -2.80 7.69 7.47
CA HIS A 119 -2.72 8.91 8.26
C HIS A 119 -3.82 8.95 9.34
N ALA A 120 -3.68 9.84 10.33
CA ALA A 120 -4.47 9.84 11.56
C ALA A 120 -5.99 9.75 11.35
N PHE A 121 -6.52 10.39 10.31
CA PHE A 121 -7.95 10.49 10.01
C PHE A 121 -8.47 9.52 8.95
N PHE A 122 -7.64 8.61 8.44
CA PHE A 122 -8.02 7.69 7.36
C PHE A 122 -7.91 6.21 7.77
N GLU A 123 -8.74 5.37 7.18
CA GLU A 123 -8.80 3.93 7.39
C GLU A 123 -9.19 3.15 6.11
N GLY A 124 -9.34 1.84 6.25
CA GLY A 124 -9.56 0.91 5.14
C GLY A 124 -8.26 0.42 4.50
N LYS A 125 -8.34 -0.61 3.66
CA LYS A 125 -7.16 -1.26 3.03
C LYS A 125 -6.31 -0.27 2.22
N ARG A 126 -6.95 0.73 1.60
CA ARG A 126 -6.31 1.76 0.76
C ARG A 126 -6.23 3.14 1.42
N CYS A 127 -6.60 3.26 2.70
CA CYS A 127 -6.66 4.54 3.40
C CYS A 127 -7.52 5.59 2.67
N SER A 128 -8.65 5.16 2.10
CA SER A 128 -9.57 6.01 1.33
C SER A 128 -10.79 6.43 2.16
N GLU A 129 -11.02 5.80 3.30
CA GLU A 129 -12.17 6.05 4.16
C GLU A 129 -11.76 6.99 5.29
N MET A 130 -12.62 7.94 5.67
CA MET A 130 -12.38 8.81 6.82
C MET A 130 -12.88 8.15 8.09
N LYS A 131 -12.11 8.24 9.17
CA LYS A 131 -12.48 7.68 10.47
C LYS A 131 -13.66 8.41 11.06
N ILE A 132 -14.80 7.73 11.19
CA ILE A 132 -16.07 8.32 11.65
C ILE A 132 -15.95 8.93 13.06
N TRP A 133 -15.14 8.31 13.93
CA TRP A 133 -14.94 8.82 15.30
C TRP A 133 -14.22 10.18 15.34
N ALA A 134 -13.45 10.56 14.31
CA ALA A 134 -12.89 11.91 14.21
C ALA A 134 -13.98 12.99 14.10
N ILE A 135 -15.12 12.65 13.50
CA ILE A 135 -16.29 13.54 13.38
C ILE A 135 -17.11 13.52 14.68
N ALA A 136 -17.19 12.36 15.36
CA ALA A 136 -17.90 12.22 16.64
C ALA A 136 -17.28 13.06 17.77
N PHE A 137 -15.96 13.24 17.80
CA PHE A 137 -15.32 14.15 18.76
C PHE A 137 -15.69 15.62 18.52
N VAL A 138 -15.82 16.02 17.25
CA VAL A 138 -16.27 17.36 16.90
C VAL A 138 -17.73 17.54 17.28
N SER A 139 -18.60 16.55 17.04
CA SER A 139 -20.02 16.65 17.40
C SER A 139 -20.25 16.70 18.92
N ALA A 140 -19.53 15.90 19.71
CA ALA A 140 -19.61 15.96 21.17
C ALA A 140 -19.15 17.32 21.73
N ALA A 141 -18.04 17.87 21.20
CA ALA A 141 -17.56 19.20 21.58
C ALA A 141 -18.55 20.31 21.17
N VAL A 142 -19.11 20.22 19.96
CA VAL A 142 -20.12 21.17 19.46
C VAL A 142 -21.40 21.10 20.28
N LEU A 143 -21.88 19.91 20.63
CA LEU A 143 -23.05 19.72 21.50
C LEU A 143 -22.80 20.24 22.92
N ALA A 144 -21.62 20.02 23.49
CA ALA A 144 -21.26 20.56 24.79
C ALA A 144 -21.21 22.09 24.79
N LEU A 145 -20.62 22.70 23.74
CA LEU A 145 -20.61 24.15 23.56
C LEU A 145 -22.03 24.70 23.38
N MET A 146 -22.87 24.05 22.58
CA MET A 146 -24.28 24.41 22.42
C MET A 146 -25.03 24.37 23.77
N MET A 147 -24.83 23.33 24.57
CA MET A 147 -25.46 23.22 25.89
C MET A 147 -24.98 24.30 26.87
N LEU A 148 -23.67 24.61 26.89
CA LEU A 148 -23.12 25.68 27.71
C LEU A 148 -23.64 27.06 27.30
N THR A 149 -23.75 27.33 26.00
CA THR A 149 -24.31 28.60 25.50
C THR A 149 -25.80 28.73 25.85
N CYS A 150 -26.59 27.66 25.74
CA CYS A 150 -27.99 27.64 26.15
C CYS A 150 -28.16 27.92 27.65
N LEU A 151 -27.35 27.29 28.51
CA LEU A 151 -27.36 27.55 29.95
C LEU A 151 -27.00 29.00 30.27
N PHE A 152 -25.99 29.55 29.59
CA PHE A 152 -25.58 30.94 29.75
C PHE A 152 -26.70 31.92 29.38
N LEU A 153 -27.37 31.72 28.23
CA LEU A 153 -28.51 32.54 27.80
C LEU A 153 -29.71 32.42 28.75
N PHE A 154 -29.99 31.22 29.26
CA PHE A 154 -31.04 31.02 30.27
C PHE A 154 -30.73 31.78 31.56
N CYS A 155 -29.46 31.78 31.98
CA CYS A 155 -29.00 32.50 33.15
C CYS A 155 -29.13 34.03 32.97
N ILE A 156 -28.73 34.57 31.81
CA ILE A 156 -28.95 35.99 31.47
C ILE A 156 -30.44 36.35 31.50
N LYS A 157 -31.31 35.51 30.93
CA LYS A 157 -32.76 35.74 30.91
C LYS A 157 -33.38 35.71 32.31
N LYS A 158 -32.89 34.84 33.19
CA LYS A 158 -33.32 34.78 34.60
C LYS A 158 -32.83 36.00 35.38
N TYR A 159 -31.56 36.37 35.23
CA TYR A 159 -30.95 37.55 35.85
C TYR A 159 -31.62 38.86 35.41
N GLY A 160 -32.06 38.95 34.15
CA GLY A 160 -32.85 40.08 33.64
C GLY A 160 -34.29 40.15 34.20
N LYS A 161 -34.87 39.01 34.61
CA LYS A 161 -36.20 38.97 35.23
C LYS A 161 -36.19 39.42 36.69
N ASP A 162 -35.11 39.11 37.42
CA ASP A 162 -34.95 39.50 38.83
C ASP A 162 -34.57 40.99 38.99
N ASN A 163 -33.85 41.59 38.03
CA ASN A 163 -33.48 43.01 38.06
C ASN A 163 -34.59 43.98 37.60
N ASN A 164 -35.65 43.49 36.94
CA ASN A 164 -36.77 44.34 36.48
C ASN A 164 -37.90 44.52 37.52
N GLN A 165 -37.72 44.04 38.76
CA GLN A 165 -38.65 44.27 39.88
C GLN A 165 -38.15 45.28 40.92
N ARG A 166 -37.03 45.98 40.68
CA ARG A 166 -36.50 46.98 41.61
C ARG A 166 -36.55 48.41 41.05
N ILE A 167 -37.73 48.86 40.64
CA ILE A 167 -38.06 50.29 40.58
C ILE A 167 -39.50 50.45 41.12
N GLU A 168 -39.67 50.37 42.44
CA GLU A 168 -40.85 50.97 43.10
C GLU A 168 -40.65 52.49 43.19
N PRO A 169 -41.65 53.31 42.81
CA PRO A 169 -41.61 54.74 43.06
C PRO A 169 -41.84 55.01 44.56
N GLN A 170 -40.89 55.68 45.21
CA GLN A 170 -41.05 56.20 46.57
C GLN A 170 -42.18 57.24 46.61
N ARG A 171 -43.31 56.95 47.26
CA ARG A 171 -44.25 58.01 47.70
C ARG A 171 -44.98 57.69 49.02
N ASN A 172 -44.63 58.52 50.01
CA ASN A 172 -45.32 58.92 51.24
C ASN A 172 -45.47 57.94 52.42
N ARG A 173 -44.68 58.27 53.46
CA ARG A 173 -44.87 57.94 54.87
C ARG A 173 -46.22 58.48 55.37
N ASN A 174 -47.02 57.62 56.00
CA ASN A 174 -47.92 58.00 57.09
C ASN A 174 -47.62 57.07 58.28
N ILE A 175 -47.23 57.68 59.39
CA ILE A 175 -46.87 57.02 60.64
C ILE A 175 -48.12 57.00 61.52
N THR A 176 -48.66 55.83 61.81
CA THR A 176 -49.57 55.61 62.95
C THR A 176 -49.09 54.39 63.73
N ARG A 177 -48.65 54.63 64.97
CA ARG A 177 -48.19 53.61 65.93
C ARG A 177 -49.38 52.75 66.42
N PRO A 178 -49.21 51.44 66.64
CA PRO A 178 -50.02 50.72 67.60
C PRO A 178 -49.30 50.67 68.96
N THR A 179 -50.07 50.97 69.99
CA THR A 179 -49.78 50.85 71.41
C THR A 179 -49.77 49.38 71.85
N SER A 180 -48.73 48.95 72.55
CA SER A 180 -48.80 47.79 73.45
C SER A 180 -48.19 48.15 74.81
N LYS A 181 -48.90 47.74 75.87
CA LYS A 181 -48.62 47.93 77.31
C LYS A 181 -48.85 46.57 78.00
N PRO A 182 -48.36 46.33 79.23
CA PRO A 182 -47.17 45.52 79.46
C PRO A 182 -47.41 44.21 80.26
N CYS A 183 -46.30 43.53 80.54
CA CYS A 183 -46.11 42.22 81.18
C CYS A 183 -46.76 42.02 82.56
N ALA A 184 -47.04 40.75 82.89
CA ALA A 184 -47.12 40.26 84.27
C ALA A 184 -46.45 38.88 84.37
N TRP A 185 -45.50 38.78 85.30
CA TRP A 185 -44.84 37.56 85.78
C TRP A 185 -45.75 36.81 86.76
N PRO A 186 -45.37 35.60 87.17
CA PRO A 186 -44.68 35.48 88.46
C PRO A 186 -43.22 35.00 88.35
#